data_AF-A0A915ZPL7-F1
#
_entry.id   AF-A0A915ZPL7-F1
#
_cell.length_a   1.000
_cell.length_b   1.000
_cell.length_c   1.000
_cell.angle_alpha   90.00
_cell.angle_beta   90.00
_cell.angle_gamma   90.00
#
_symmetry.space_group_name_H-M   'P 1'
#
loop_
_entity.id
_entity.type
_entity.pdbx_description
1 polymer ?
#
loop_
_entity_poly.entity_id
_entity_poly.type
_entity_poly.pdbx_seq_one_letter_code
_entity_poly.pdbx_strand_id
1 'polypeptide(L)'
;MQTVYMIRCAEYRIYTGIIPAILQQVEPICITNYCGTSSTSTKLAAARKRKFLFLDSQKLRPRVKHLHYKKSGLIPDQDDYNVRIPTYDRAKLVAPNSSFSPSPYCPIPDMPFSPQYWDIILPDPIYDKNDNFIVPGSHEWFSYMHNLSKIHIANNRKAETTQLTIDQKAKARDKRLQELATNSGTTSKHMNNRWCVVDNLTTYNNTYNCIMTVHRILLYVKHQHEKSTIL
;
A
#
# COMPACT_ATOMS: atom_id res chain seq x y z
N MET A 1 -28.03 -13.15 -36.76
CA MET A 1 -27.70 -13.82 -35.48
C MET A 1 -26.21 -14.00 -35.43
N GLN A 2 -25.51 -13.26 -34.56
CA GLN A 2 -24.07 -13.42 -34.36
C GLN A 2 -23.82 -13.77 -32.90
N THR A 3 -23.26 -14.95 -32.72
CA THR A 3 -22.80 -15.53 -31.46
C THR A 3 -21.44 -14.92 -31.15
N VAL A 4 -21.28 -14.27 -30.00
CA VAL A 4 -19.99 -13.75 -29.53
C VAL A 4 -19.62 -14.53 -28.27
N TYR A 5 -18.48 -15.22 -28.32
CA TYR A 5 -17.85 -15.87 -27.17
C TYR A 5 -16.87 -14.89 -26.53
N MET A 6 -16.81 -14.83 -25.19
CA MET A 6 -15.71 -14.24 -24.44
C MET A 6 -15.49 -15.05 -23.16
N ILE A 7 -14.24 -15.48 -22.95
CA ILE A 7 -13.76 -16.37 -21.89
C ILE A 7 -13.00 -15.55 -20.81
N ARG A 8 -13.26 -15.90 -19.54
CA ARG A 8 -12.50 -15.74 -18.26
C ARG A 8 -11.64 -14.49 -17.97
N CYS A 9 -11.74 -14.04 -16.72
CA CYS A 9 -10.61 -13.45 -15.97
C CYS A 9 -10.38 -14.25 -14.67
N ALA A 10 -9.35 -15.10 -14.67
CA ALA A 10 -8.47 -15.34 -13.52
C ALA A 10 -7.24 -16.13 -14.02
N GLU A 11 -6.06 -15.53 -13.82
CA GLU A 11 -4.70 -16.09 -13.89
C GLU A 11 -4.08 -16.43 -15.28
N TYR A 12 -3.18 -15.53 -15.70
CA TYR A 12 -2.01 -15.59 -16.62
C TYR A 12 -2.05 -16.19 -18.06
N ARG A 13 -1.81 -15.28 -19.04
CA ARG A 13 -1.25 -15.39 -20.44
C ARG A 13 -1.89 -16.45 -21.37
N ILE A 14 -2.31 -16.15 -22.60
CA ILE A 14 -1.52 -15.76 -23.79
C ILE A 14 -2.30 -14.77 -24.69
N TYR A 15 -1.53 -13.85 -25.30
CA TYR A 15 -1.88 -12.86 -26.31
C TYR A 15 -2.60 -13.41 -27.55
N THR A 16 -3.61 -12.68 -28.04
CA THR A 16 -3.69 -12.32 -29.47
C THR A 16 -4.20 -10.87 -29.56
N GLY A 17 -3.48 -10.07 -30.36
CA GLY A 17 -3.55 -8.62 -30.35
C GLY A 17 -4.82 -8.02 -30.93
N ILE A 18 -5.13 -6.80 -30.46
CA ILE A 18 -5.10 -5.53 -31.22
C ILE A 18 -5.39 -4.41 -30.18
N ILE A 19 -4.43 -3.49 -30.02
CA ILE A 19 -4.40 -2.34 -29.08
C ILE A 19 -4.64 -1.05 -29.92
N PRO A 20 -5.13 0.09 -29.39
CA PRO A 20 -6.20 0.37 -28.43
C PRO A 20 -7.01 1.65 -28.83
N ALA A 21 -7.91 2.17 -27.99
CA ALA A 21 -7.85 3.58 -27.51
C ALA A 21 -9.17 4.06 -26.85
N ILE A 22 -9.05 4.26 -25.53
CA ILE A 22 -9.58 5.36 -24.71
C ILE A 22 -11.10 5.39 -24.44
N LEU A 23 -11.47 4.95 -23.23
CA LEU A 23 -12.35 5.75 -22.38
C LEU A 23 -11.69 5.99 -21.03
N GLN A 24 -11.65 7.28 -20.71
CA GLN A 24 -11.09 7.88 -19.52
C GLN A 24 -12.03 7.68 -18.32
N GLN A 25 -11.40 7.39 -17.17
CA GLN A 25 -11.84 7.65 -15.79
C GLN A 25 -13.26 7.21 -15.39
N VAL A 26 -13.34 6.14 -14.60
CA VAL A 26 -13.82 6.21 -13.20
C VAL A 26 -13.06 5.12 -12.44
N GLU A 27 -12.17 5.48 -11.53
CA GLU A 27 -11.66 4.51 -10.56
C GLU A 27 -12.85 3.96 -9.76
N PRO A 28 -13.09 2.64 -9.74
CA PRO A 28 -13.90 2.09 -8.66
C PRO A 28 -13.08 2.30 -7.40
N ILE A 29 -13.54 3.21 -6.53
CA ILE A 29 -13.17 3.22 -5.13
C ILE A 29 -13.47 1.81 -4.62
N CYS A 30 -12.44 0.97 -4.58
CA CYS A 30 -12.50 -0.31 -3.91
C CYS A 30 -12.57 0.03 -2.43
N ILE A 31 -13.79 0.12 -1.91
CA ILE A 31 -14.03 0.11 -0.47
C ILE A 31 -13.71 -1.32 0.01
N THR A 32 -12.42 -1.67 0.02
CA THR A 32 -11.90 -2.73 0.86
C THR A 32 -11.89 -2.15 2.26
N ASN A 33 -13.02 -2.25 2.96
CA ASN A 33 -13.19 -2.18 4.42
C ASN A 33 -14.62 -1.75 4.76
N TYR A 34 -15.61 -2.59 4.43
CA TYR A 34 -16.79 -2.72 5.27
C TYR A 34 -16.85 -4.15 5.78
N CYS A 35 -16.46 -4.29 7.05
CA CYS A 35 -16.69 -5.46 7.89
C CYS A 35 -18.20 -5.61 8.14
N GLY A 36 -18.90 -6.09 7.12
CA GLY A 36 -20.31 -6.46 7.20
C GLY A 36 -20.49 -7.80 6.51
N THR A 37 -20.70 -8.85 7.27
CA THR A 37 -21.07 -10.19 6.76
C THR A 37 -22.51 -10.17 6.24
N SER A 38 -22.78 -9.39 5.19
CA SER A 38 -24.08 -9.45 4.52
C SER A 38 -24.18 -10.78 3.79
N SER A 39 -25.30 -11.48 3.96
CA SER A 39 -25.57 -12.74 3.26
C SER A 39 -25.41 -12.59 1.74
N THR A 40 -25.03 -13.67 1.06
CA THR A 40 -24.90 -13.73 -0.41
C THR A 40 -26.17 -13.27 -1.12
N SER A 41 -27.33 -13.58 -0.54
CA SER A 41 -28.65 -13.12 -1.00
C SER A 41 -28.80 -11.59 -0.98
N THR A 42 -28.32 -10.94 0.09
CA THR A 42 -28.36 -9.47 0.22
C THR A 42 -27.48 -8.79 -0.84
N LYS A 43 -26.27 -9.33 -1.05
CA LYS A 43 -25.35 -8.85 -2.10
C LYS A 43 -25.96 -9.03 -3.50
N LEU A 44 -26.61 -10.16 -3.74
CA LEU A 44 -27.27 -10.48 -5.01
C LEU A 44 -28.47 -9.55 -5.27
N ALA A 45 -29.28 -9.25 -4.25
CA ALA A 45 -30.38 -8.31 -4.36
C ALA A 45 -29.89 -6.89 -4.68
N ALA A 46 -28.82 -6.44 -4.02
CA ALA A 46 -28.18 -5.15 -4.29
C ALA A 46 -27.59 -5.09 -5.71
N ALA A 47 -26.89 -6.13 -6.15
CA ALA A 47 -26.32 -6.24 -7.49
C ALA A 47 -27.40 -6.17 -8.57
N ARG A 48 -28.52 -6.90 -8.41
CA ARG A 48 -29.67 -6.84 -9.32
C ARG A 48 -30.30 -5.46 -9.37
N LYS A 49 -30.48 -4.80 -8.22
CA LYS A 49 -31.03 -3.43 -8.13
C LYS A 49 -30.14 -2.41 -8.83
N ARG A 50 -28.82 -2.58 -8.73
CA ARG A 50 -27.81 -1.66 -9.29
C ARG A 50 -27.30 -2.06 -10.67
N LYS A 51 -27.77 -3.17 -11.24
CA LYS A 51 -27.32 -3.73 -12.53
C LYS A 51 -25.82 -4.03 -12.58
N PHE A 52 -25.26 -4.49 -11.46
CA PHE A 52 -23.90 -5.04 -11.41
C PHE A 52 -23.95 -6.57 -11.44
N LEU A 53 -22.89 -7.19 -11.96
CA LEU A 53 -22.70 -8.64 -11.91
C LEU A 53 -22.02 -9.00 -10.59
N PHE A 54 -22.55 -10.00 -9.89
CA PHE A 54 -22.00 -10.52 -8.64
C PHE A 54 -21.60 -12.00 -8.73
N LEU A 55 -22.19 -12.75 -9.67
CA LEU A 55 -21.89 -14.16 -9.92
C LEU A 55 -21.63 -14.38 -11.42
N ASP A 56 -20.73 -15.30 -11.74
CA ASP A 56 -20.34 -15.64 -13.13
C ASP A 56 -21.51 -16.18 -13.97
N SER A 57 -22.52 -16.78 -13.32
CA SER A 57 -23.72 -17.28 -13.99
C SER A 57 -24.72 -16.18 -14.35
N GLN A 58 -24.53 -14.95 -13.85
CA GLN A 58 -25.45 -13.84 -14.10
C GLN A 58 -25.20 -13.25 -15.49
N LYS A 59 -26.29 -13.02 -16.21
CA LYS A 59 -26.28 -12.34 -17.51
C LYS A 59 -27.09 -11.06 -17.40
N LEU A 60 -26.47 -9.91 -17.65
CA LEU A 60 -27.19 -8.65 -17.80
C LEU A 60 -27.57 -8.49 -19.27
N ARG A 61 -28.85 -8.24 -19.53
CA ARG A 61 -29.36 -7.87 -20.87
C ARG A 61 -29.97 -6.46 -20.84
N PRO A 62 -29.21 -5.41 -20.48
CA PRO A 62 -29.75 -4.07 -20.52
C PRO A 62 -29.99 -3.68 -21.98
N ARG A 63 -31.19 -3.20 -22.30
CA ARG A 63 -31.42 -2.51 -23.58
C ARG A 63 -30.66 -1.18 -23.52
N VAL A 64 -29.68 -0.99 -24.38
CA VAL A 64 -29.01 0.29 -24.57
C VAL A 64 -30.00 1.22 -25.28
N LYS A 65 -30.71 2.05 -24.51
CA LYS A 65 -31.80 2.92 -25.01
C LYS A 65 -31.31 4.21 -25.67
N HIS A 66 -30.01 4.47 -25.66
CA HIS A 66 -29.43 5.75 -26.11
C HIS A 66 -28.49 5.59 -27.32
N LEU A 67 -28.30 4.37 -27.81
CA LEU A 67 -27.55 4.13 -29.04
C LEU A 67 -28.53 4.04 -30.21
N HIS A 68 -29.09 5.18 -30.58
CA HIS A 68 -29.93 5.33 -31.75
C HIS A 68 -29.06 5.79 -32.91
N TYR A 69 -28.68 4.86 -33.79
CA TYR A 69 -28.05 5.24 -35.05
C TYR A 69 -29.09 5.86 -35.96
N LYS A 70 -28.84 7.07 -36.49
CA LYS A 70 -29.75 7.70 -37.45
C LYS A 70 -29.82 6.93 -38.77
N LYS A 71 -28.71 6.31 -39.18
CA LYS A 71 -28.56 5.55 -40.43
C LYS A 71 -27.95 4.19 -40.12
N SER A 72 -28.58 3.11 -40.57
CA SER A 72 -28.05 1.75 -40.45
C SER A 72 -27.16 1.41 -41.65
N GLY A 73 -25.96 0.86 -41.40
CA GLY A 73 -25.07 0.37 -42.46
C GLY A 73 -24.15 1.40 -43.10
N LEU A 74 -24.20 2.65 -42.65
CA LEU A 74 -23.26 3.71 -43.04
C LEU A 74 -22.39 4.13 -41.84
N ILE A 75 -21.18 4.59 -42.13
CA ILE A 75 -20.29 5.16 -41.10
C ILE A 75 -20.99 6.40 -40.52
N PRO A 76 -21.20 6.48 -39.19
CA PRO A 76 -21.89 7.60 -38.58
C PRO A 76 -21.04 8.87 -38.70
N ASP A 77 -21.68 9.96 -39.11
CA ASP A 77 -21.06 11.28 -39.20
C ASP A 77 -21.06 11.98 -37.83
N GLN A 78 -20.02 12.75 -37.51
CA GLN A 78 -19.91 13.46 -36.24
C GLN A 78 -21.02 14.49 -36.07
N ASP A 79 -21.44 15.15 -37.14
CA ASP A 79 -22.48 16.19 -37.11
C ASP A 79 -23.86 15.61 -36.76
N ASP A 80 -24.04 14.29 -36.91
CA ASP A 80 -25.30 13.63 -36.57
C ASP A 80 -25.51 13.46 -35.06
N TYR A 81 -24.47 13.63 -34.23
CA TYR A 81 -24.50 13.32 -32.80
C TYR A 81 -23.84 14.41 -31.96
N ASN A 82 -24.51 14.82 -30.88
CA ASN A 82 -23.97 15.81 -29.94
C ASN A 82 -22.80 15.27 -29.10
N VAL A 83 -22.61 13.94 -29.10
CA VAL A 83 -21.48 13.28 -28.45
C VAL A 83 -20.37 13.06 -29.46
N ARG A 84 -19.13 13.30 -29.03
CA ARG A 84 -17.97 13.06 -29.89
C ARG A 84 -17.86 11.57 -30.19
N ILE A 85 -18.06 11.21 -31.46
CA ILE A 85 -17.87 9.86 -31.95
C ILE A 85 -16.36 9.64 -32.02
N PRO A 86 -15.83 8.58 -31.39
CA PRO A 86 -14.44 8.20 -31.58
C PRO A 86 -14.24 7.76 -33.04
N THR A 87 -13.89 8.69 -33.93
CA THR A 87 -13.56 8.39 -35.32
C THR A 87 -12.14 7.84 -35.39
N TYR A 88 -11.99 6.66 -35.98
CA TYR A 88 -10.68 6.10 -36.33
C TYR A 88 -10.09 6.90 -37.50
N ASP A 89 -9.30 7.93 -37.20
CA ASP A 89 -8.72 8.81 -38.20
C ASP A 89 -7.41 8.21 -38.74
N ARG A 90 -7.51 7.49 -39.86
CA ARG A 90 -6.37 6.87 -40.55
C ARG A 90 -5.33 7.89 -41.03
N ALA A 91 -5.71 9.16 -41.21
CA ALA A 91 -4.86 10.20 -41.78
C ALA A 91 -3.83 10.78 -40.78
N LYS A 92 -3.94 10.48 -39.47
CA LYS A 92 -2.97 10.93 -38.45
C LYS A 92 -1.68 10.08 -38.36
N LEU A 93 -1.46 9.17 -39.30
CA LEU A 93 -0.25 8.34 -39.38
C LEU A 93 0.89 8.96 -40.21
N VAL A 94 0.74 10.19 -40.71
CA VAL A 94 1.86 10.95 -41.29
C VAL A 94 2.45 11.83 -40.18
N ALA A 95 3.39 11.25 -39.44
CA ALA A 95 4.02 11.90 -38.29
C ALA A 95 4.94 13.07 -38.73
N PRO A 96 4.85 14.25 -38.08
CA PRO A 96 6.07 15.00 -37.82
C PRO A 96 6.92 14.16 -36.85
N ASN A 97 8.20 14.08 -37.14
CA ASN A 97 9.36 13.52 -36.42
C ASN A 97 9.45 13.74 -34.87
N SER A 98 8.37 13.52 -34.13
CA SER A 98 8.32 13.46 -32.67
C SER A 98 7.88 12.05 -32.25
N SER A 99 8.81 11.11 -32.34
CA SER A 99 8.60 9.66 -32.18
C SER A 99 8.37 9.20 -30.74
N PHE A 100 8.37 10.11 -29.75
CA PHE A 100 8.33 9.75 -28.33
C PHE A 100 7.44 10.72 -27.54
N SER A 101 6.16 10.78 -27.90
CA SER A 101 5.16 11.33 -26.97
C SER A 101 4.78 10.24 -25.95
N PRO A 102 4.75 10.53 -24.63
CA PRO A 102 4.46 9.57 -23.56
C PRO A 102 2.96 9.25 -23.52
N SER A 103 2.43 8.69 -24.61
CA SER A 103 1.16 7.96 -24.62
C SER A 103 1.27 6.80 -23.63
N PRO A 104 0.21 6.46 -22.87
CA PRO A 104 0.31 5.92 -21.50
C PRO A 104 1.29 4.76 -21.44
N TYR A 105 2.39 5.01 -20.72
CA TYR A 105 3.44 4.05 -20.45
C TYR A 105 2.81 2.69 -20.10
N CYS A 106 3.04 1.71 -20.98
CA CYS A 106 2.61 0.34 -20.78
C CYS A 106 3.84 -0.40 -20.26
N PRO A 107 4.02 -0.52 -18.93
CA PRO A 107 5.27 -1.02 -18.36
C PRO A 107 5.53 -2.50 -18.65
N ILE A 108 4.50 -3.23 -19.09
CA ILE A 108 4.59 -4.63 -19.49
C ILE A 108 4.96 -4.65 -20.98
N PRO A 109 6.18 -5.08 -21.33
CA PRO A 109 6.56 -5.14 -22.74
C PRO A 109 5.75 -6.24 -23.46
N ASP A 110 5.47 -6.02 -24.74
CA ASP A 110 4.78 -6.97 -25.63
C ASP A 110 5.75 -8.08 -26.09
N MET A 111 6.40 -8.74 -25.14
CA MET A 111 7.38 -9.80 -25.35
C MET A 111 7.44 -10.75 -24.14
N PRO A 112 7.98 -11.97 -24.26
CA PRO A 112 8.12 -12.88 -23.13
C PRO A 112 9.00 -12.27 -22.04
N PHE A 113 8.37 -11.95 -20.91
CA PHE A 113 9.01 -11.27 -19.78
C PHE A 113 9.15 -12.21 -18.58
N SER A 114 10.36 -12.25 -18.00
CA SER A 114 10.72 -13.15 -16.89
C SER A 114 9.99 -12.81 -15.58
N PRO A 115 9.47 -13.80 -14.84
CA PRO A 115 8.78 -13.63 -13.55
C PRO A 115 9.54 -12.80 -12.51
N GLN A 116 10.88 -12.88 -12.51
CA GLN A 116 11.76 -12.22 -11.53
C GLN A 116 11.68 -10.69 -11.52
N TYR A 117 11.07 -10.08 -12.52
CA TYR A 117 10.98 -8.63 -12.66
C TYR A 117 9.58 -8.07 -12.39
N TRP A 118 8.55 -8.90 -12.21
CA TRP A 118 7.15 -8.45 -12.10
C TRP A 118 6.92 -7.53 -10.90
N ASP A 119 7.53 -7.85 -9.76
CA ASP A 119 7.37 -7.08 -8.52
C ASP A 119 8.21 -5.79 -8.50
N ILE A 120 9.03 -5.56 -9.54
CA ILE A 120 10.00 -4.45 -9.62
C ILE A 120 9.63 -3.49 -10.77
N ILE A 121 8.56 -3.78 -11.51
CA ILE A 121 8.09 -2.93 -12.59
C ILE A 121 7.65 -1.58 -12.02
N LEU A 122 8.32 -0.51 -12.45
CA LEU A 122 7.95 0.86 -12.09
C LEU A 122 6.62 1.22 -12.77
N PRO A 123 5.69 1.90 -12.06
CA PRO A 123 4.47 2.45 -12.67
C PRO A 123 4.77 3.66 -13.58
N ASP A 124 5.91 4.31 -13.36
CA ASP A 124 6.32 5.54 -14.05
C ASP A 124 7.29 5.26 -15.22
N PRO A 125 7.26 6.09 -16.27
CA PRO A 125 8.19 6.00 -17.39
C PRO A 125 9.64 6.22 -16.94
N ILE A 126 10.55 5.44 -17.54
CA ILE A 126 11.97 5.46 -17.21
C ILE A 126 12.70 6.33 -18.23
N TYR A 127 13.58 7.21 -17.75
CA TYR A 127 14.42 8.07 -18.56
C TYR A 127 15.90 7.76 -18.35
N ASP A 128 16.70 7.94 -19.40
CA ASP A 128 18.16 7.89 -19.30
C ASP A 128 18.71 9.18 -18.66
N LYS A 129 20.04 9.24 -18.49
CA LYS A 129 20.75 10.43 -17.96
C LYS A 129 20.66 11.68 -18.86
N ASN A 130 20.18 11.52 -20.09
CA ASN A 130 20.04 12.58 -21.09
C ASN A 130 18.55 12.96 -21.28
N ASP A 131 17.68 12.55 -20.35
CA ASP A 131 16.22 12.73 -20.39
C ASP A 131 15.53 12.07 -21.61
N ASN A 132 16.16 11.08 -22.23
CA ASN A 132 15.53 10.28 -23.28
C ASN A 132 14.68 9.17 -22.66
N PHE A 133 13.48 8.99 -23.20
CA PHE A 133 12.57 7.93 -22.79
C PHE A 133 13.14 6.55 -23.16
N ILE A 134 13.28 5.68 -22.15
CA ILE A 134 13.72 4.30 -22.36
C ILE A 134 12.50 3.44 -22.68
N VAL A 135 12.44 2.96 -23.92
CA VAL A 135 11.32 2.14 -24.41
C VAL A 135 11.31 0.77 -23.70
N PRO A 136 10.19 0.36 -23.07
CA PRO A 136 10.04 -0.98 -22.50
C PRO A 136 10.36 -2.09 -23.52
N GLY A 137 11.15 -3.07 -23.10
CA GLY A 137 11.59 -4.17 -23.97
C GLY A 137 12.80 -3.86 -24.85
N SER A 138 13.32 -2.63 -24.85
CA SER A 138 14.62 -2.32 -25.45
C SER A 138 15.78 -2.95 -24.66
N HIS A 139 16.95 -3.07 -25.29
CA HIS A 139 18.16 -3.56 -24.62
C HIS A 139 18.56 -2.70 -23.41
N GLU A 140 18.39 -1.38 -23.52
CA GLU A 140 18.66 -0.42 -22.44
C GLU A 140 17.71 -0.64 -21.27
N TRP A 141 16.43 -0.87 -21.55
CA TRP A 141 15.44 -1.19 -20.54
C TRP A 141 15.77 -2.47 -19.78
N PHE A 142 16.15 -3.55 -20.47
CA PHE A 142 16.57 -4.79 -19.81
C PHE A 142 17.82 -4.62 -18.95
N SER A 143 18.80 -3.84 -19.44
CA SER A 143 20.02 -3.53 -18.69
C SER A 143 19.70 -2.76 -17.40
N TYR A 144 18.80 -1.79 -17.49
CA TYR A 144 18.31 -1.02 -16.34
C TYR A 144 17.55 -1.91 -15.34
N MET A 145 16.57 -2.68 -15.81
CA MET A 145 15.77 -3.60 -14.98
C MET A 145 16.61 -4.66 -14.28
N HIS A 146 17.67 -5.16 -14.93
CA HIS A 146 18.60 -6.11 -14.31
C HIS A 146 19.39 -5.48 -13.15
N ASN A 147 19.83 -4.23 -13.29
CA ASN A 147 20.52 -3.52 -12.21
C ASN A 147 19.57 -3.22 -11.04
N LEU A 148 18.32 -2.82 -11.34
CA LEU A 148 17.28 -2.65 -10.32
C LEU A 148 17.02 -3.95 -9.55
N SER A 149 16.92 -5.09 -10.26
CA SER A 149 16.74 -6.40 -9.64
C SER A 149 17.86 -6.74 -8.65
N LYS A 150 19.12 -6.47 -9.00
CA LYS A 150 20.26 -6.67 -8.08
C LYS A 150 20.14 -5.82 -6.82
N ILE A 151 19.76 -4.55 -6.98
CA ILE A 151 19.56 -3.63 -5.84
C ILE A 151 18.40 -4.12 -4.96
N HIS A 152 17.29 -4.51 -5.57
CA HIS A 152 16.12 -5.04 -4.87
C HIS A 152 16.46 -6.29 -4.04
N ILE A 153 17.15 -7.27 -4.63
CA ILE A 153 17.62 -8.47 -3.93
C ILE A 153 18.53 -8.11 -2.75
N ALA A 154 19.47 -7.18 -2.94
CA ALA A 154 20.37 -6.75 -1.88
C ALA A 154 19.62 -6.06 -0.72
N ASN A 155 18.62 -5.23 -1.04
CA ASN A 155 17.79 -4.56 -0.05
C ASN A 155 16.94 -5.55 0.74
N ASN A 156 16.33 -6.54 0.07
CA ASN A 156 15.55 -7.59 0.73
C ASN A 156 16.43 -8.40 1.69
N ARG A 157 17.64 -8.82 1.27
CA ARG A 157 18.60 -9.51 2.15
C ARG A 157 18.98 -8.68 3.37
N LYS A 158 19.19 -7.37 3.20
CA LYS A 158 19.45 -6.44 4.32
C LYS A 158 18.24 -6.33 5.25
N ALA A 159 17.03 -6.25 4.72
CA ALA A 159 15.80 -6.18 5.49
C ALA A 159 15.58 -7.48 6.30
N GLU A 160 15.74 -8.64 5.67
CA GLU A 160 15.67 -9.95 6.32
C GLU A 160 16.69 -10.08 7.46
N THR A 161 17.95 -9.70 7.21
CA THR A 161 19.00 -9.74 8.24
C THR A 161 18.68 -8.82 9.42
N THR A 162 18.14 -7.64 9.14
CA THR A 162 17.72 -6.68 10.17
C THR A 162 16.57 -7.25 11.00
N GLN A 163 15.57 -7.85 10.36
CA GLN A 163 14.43 -8.46 11.03
C GLN A 163 14.87 -9.64 11.91
N LEU A 164 15.71 -10.54 11.40
CA LEU A 164 16.27 -11.64 12.18
C LEU A 164 17.04 -11.16 13.41
N THR A 165 17.80 -10.06 13.28
CA THR A 165 18.53 -9.47 14.41
C THR A 165 17.58 -8.86 15.45
N ILE A 166 16.49 -8.22 15.01
CA ILE A 166 15.45 -7.68 15.90
C ILE A 166 14.76 -8.82 16.65
N ASP A 167 14.38 -9.89 15.96
CA ASP A 167 13.70 -11.04 16.55
C ASP A 167 14.60 -11.78 17.54
N GLN A 168 15.88 -11.96 17.22
CA GLN A 168 16.87 -12.50 18.15
C GLN A 168 17.03 -11.63 19.40
N LYS A 169 17.08 -10.30 19.25
CA LYS A 169 17.13 -9.36 20.37
C LYS A 169 15.85 -9.39 21.20
N ALA A 170 14.67 -9.48 20.59
CA ALA A 170 13.40 -9.62 21.28
C ALA A 170 13.34 -10.91 22.09
N LYS A 171 13.69 -12.05 21.47
CA LYS A 171 13.76 -13.35 22.14
C LYS A 171 14.77 -13.37 23.30
N ALA A 172 15.92 -12.71 23.13
CA ALA A 172 16.90 -12.55 24.20
C ALA A 172 16.40 -11.68 25.35
N ARG A 173 15.64 -10.60 25.05
CA ARG A 173 15.00 -9.75 26.07
C ARG A 173 13.92 -10.52 26.84
N ASP A 174 13.08 -11.27 26.15
CA ASP A 174 12.02 -12.07 26.78
C ASP A 174 12.62 -13.16 27.67
N LYS A 175 13.69 -13.82 27.22
CA LYS A 175 14.44 -14.78 28.04
C LYS A 175 14.98 -14.13 29.31
N ARG A 176 15.63 -12.96 29.20
CA ARG A 176 16.14 -12.20 30.36
C ARG A 176 15.02 -11.80 31.33
N LEU A 177 13.89 -11.32 30.81
CA LEU A 177 12.72 -10.98 31.63
C LEU A 177 12.18 -12.21 32.38
N GLN A 178 12.15 -13.37 31.73
CA GLN A 178 11.72 -14.62 32.34
C GLN A 178 12.69 -15.08 33.45
N GLU A 179 14.00 -14.97 33.25
CA GLU A 179 15.02 -15.27 34.26
C GLU A 179 14.88 -14.34 35.48
N LEU A 180 14.72 -13.03 35.25
CA LEU A 180 14.50 -12.05 36.32
C LEU A 180 13.22 -12.33 37.12
N ALA A 181 12.14 -12.71 36.43
CA ALA A 181 10.88 -13.09 37.06
C ALA A 181 11.05 -14.32 37.96
N THR A 182 11.79 -15.32 37.47
CA THR A 182 12.09 -16.55 38.20
C THR A 182 12.88 -16.25 39.48
N ASN A 183 13.94 -15.44 39.38
CA ASN A 183 14.76 -15.02 40.53
C ASN A 183 13.97 -14.21 41.56
N SER A 184 12.96 -13.46 41.11
CA SER A 184 12.11 -12.61 41.95
C SER A 184 10.87 -13.33 42.49
N GLY A 185 10.66 -14.60 42.14
CA GLY A 185 9.49 -15.38 42.57
C GLY A 185 8.16 -14.88 41.99
N THR A 186 8.16 -14.33 40.77
CA THR A 186 6.95 -13.81 40.13
C THR A 186 6.94 -14.14 38.65
N THR A 187 5.93 -13.68 37.92
CA THR A 187 5.72 -13.97 36.51
C THR A 187 6.22 -12.82 35.64
N SER A 188 6.75 -13.13 34.45
CA SER A 188 7.25 -12.11 33.49
C SER A 188 6.22 -11.01 33.20
N LYS A 189 4.93 -11.38 33.09
CA LYS A 189 3.80 -10.43 32.93
C LYS A 189 3.71 -9.37 34.03
N HIS A 190 4.10 -9.71 35.26
CA HIS A 190 4.02 -8.82 36.42
C HIS A 190 5.33 -8.10 36.72
N MET A 191 6.40 -8.34 35.96
CA MET A 191 7.71 -7.74 36.21
C MET A 191 7.73 -6.24 36.06
N ASN A 192 7.20 -5.70 34.96
CA ASN A 192 7.19 -4.26 34.73
C ASN A 192 6.42 -3.52 35.82
N ASN A 193 5.27 -4.04 36.24
CA ASN A 193 4.50 -3.45 37.34
C ASN A 193 5.29 -3.49 38.64
N ARG A 194 5.89 -4.64 38.98
CA ARG A 194 6.72 -4.77 40.19
C ARG A 194 7.90 -3.79 40.19
N TRP A 195 8.60 -3.62 39.07
CA TRP A 195 9.66 -2.62 38.92
C TRP A 195 9.13 -1.21 39.17
N CYS A 196 8.05 -0.81 38.51
CA CYS A 196 7.44 0.50 38.72
C CYS A 196 7.06 0.71 40.20
N VAL A 197 6.51 -0.30 40.87
CA VAL A 197 6.15 -0.23 42.29
C VAL A 197 7.39 -0.06 43.16
N VAL A 198 8.46 -0.84 42.91
CA VAL A 198 9.73 -0.71 43.65
C VAL A 198 10.33 0.68 43.45
N ASP A 199 10.37 1.18 42.22
CA ASP A 199 10.92 2.51 41.90
C ASP A 199 10.10 3.62 42.57
N ASN A 200 8.78 3.54 42.52
CA ASN A 200 7.88 4.49 43.17
C ASN A 200 8.05 4.49 44.69
N LEU A 201 8.12 3.31 45.31
CA LEU A 201 8.31 3.18 46.76
C LEU A 201 9.68 3.71 47.20
N THR A 202 10.74 3.38 46.47
CA THR A 202 12.09 3.90 46.72
C THR A 202 12.11 5.41 46.57
N THR A 203 11.51 5.95 45.51
CA THR A 203 11.43 7.39 45.25
C THR A 203 10.67 8.11 46.37
N TYR A 204 9.51 7.59 46.77
CA TYR A 204 8.71 8.14 47.86
C TYR A 204 9.49 8.14 49.18
N ASN A 205 10.11 7.02 49.53
CA ASN A 205 10.88 6.89 50.77
C ASN A 205 12.09 7.84 50.80
N ASN A 206 12.82 7.94 49.68
CA ASN A 206 13.94 8.88 49.56
C ASN A 206 13.48 10.33 49.69
N THR A 207 12.36 10.67 49.08
CA THR A 207 11.76 12.02 49.16
C THR A 207 11.36 12.35 50.60
N TYR A 208 10.67 11.43 51.28
CA TYR A 208 10.28 11.59 52.68
C TYR A 208 11.51 11.76 53.58
N ASN A 209 12.52 10.90 53.44
CA ASN A 209 13.75 11.00 54.22
C ASN A 209 14.47 12.33 54.00
N CYS A 210 14.51 12.83 52.76
CA CYS A 210 15.08 14.13 52.44
C CYS A 210 14.33 15.26 53.17
N ILE A 211 13.00 15.29 53.06
CA ILE A 211 12.14 16.30 53.72
C ILE A 211 12.34 16.27 55.24
N MET A 212 12.31 15.08 55.85
CA MET A 212 12.46 14.93 57.30
C MET A 212 13.85 15.34 57.78
N THR A 213 14.89 15.06 56.99
CA THR A 213 16.26 15.47 57.32
C THR A 213 16.39 16.99 57.29
N VAL A 214 15.86 17.64 56.26
CA VAL A 214 15.83 19.11 56.16
C VAL A 214 15.04 19.71 57.33
N HIS A 215 13.86 19.17 57.64
CA HIS A 215 13.03 19.65 58.75
C HIS A 215 13.74 19.54 60.10
N ARG A 216 14.43 18.42 60.38
CA ARG A 216 15.23 18.25 61.60
C ARG A 216 16.35 19.28 61.71
N ILE A 217 17.05 19.56 60.61
CA ILE A 217 18.11 20.58 60.57
C ILE A 217 17.52 21.96 60.87
N LEU A 218 16.39 22.33 60.26
CA LEU A 218 15.74 23.62 60.49
C LEU A 218 15.31 23.81 61.95
N LEU A 219 14.73 22.77 62.57
CA LEU A 219 14.38 22.81 64.00
C LEU A 219 15.61 23.00 64.89
N TYR A 220 16.72 22.32 64.59
CA TYR A 220 17.96 22.48 65.33
C TYR A 220 18.49 23.90 65.24
N VAL A 221 18.55 24.48 64.03
CA VAL A 221 19.00 25.86 63.81
C VAL A 221 18.09 26.87 64.54
N LYS A 222 16.76 26.68 64.47
CA LYS A 222 15.81 27.54 65.19
C LYS A 222 16.05 27.55 66.69
N HIS A 223 16.25 26.37 67.29
CA HIS A 223 16.50 26.25 68.73
C HIS A 223 17.86 26.85 69.15
N GLN A 224 18.89 26.76 68.31
CA GLN A 224 20.15 27.46 68.57
C GLN A 224 19.97 28.98 68.57
N HIS A 225 19.22 29.51 67.60
CA HIS A 225 18.94 30.95 67.51
C HIS A 225 18.13 31.46 68.72
N GLU A 226 17.10 30.73 69.15
CA GLU A 226 16.31 31.08 70.33
C GLU A 226 17.16 31.11 71.61
N LYS A 227 18.10 30.17 71.78
CA LYS A 227 19.03 30.16 72.92
C LYS A 227 20.01 31.33 72.92
N SER A 228 20.49 31.76 71.76
CA SER A 228 21.41 32.90 71.65
C SER A 228 20.73 34.27 71.80
N THR A 229 19.39 34.34 71.76
CA THR A 229 18.64 35.60 71.90
C THR A 229 18.24 35.90 73.36
N ILE A 230 18.41 34.93 74.27
CA ILE A 230 18.00 35.02 75.68
C ILE A 230 19.19 35.35 76.62
N LEU A 231 20.41 35.48 76.06
CA LEU A 231 21.61 35.99 76.73
C LEU A 231 21.88 37.44 76.32
#